data_AF-A0A9D9D9T5-F1
#
_entry.id   AF-A0A9D9D9T5-F1
#
_cell.length_a   1.000
_cell.length_b   1.000
_cell.length_c   1.000
_cell.angle_alpha   90.00
_cell.angle_beta   90.00
_cell.angle_gamma   90.00
#
_symmetry.space_group_name_H-M   'P 1'
#
loop_
_entity.id
_entity.type
_entity.pdbx_description
1 polymer ?
#
loop_
_entity_poly.entity_id
_entity_poly.type
_entity_poly.pdbx_seq_one_letter_code
_entity_poly.pdbx_strand_id
1 'polypeptide(L)'
;MNNDFNSGVCNRNHFNVNRVLQTIKTFQGKPYRHYCAACFFEAGFLDGAFCRGDLFNSYYGEIKESQGNEFDQRHKDPREAYYKGYELGLAISEHLMYEISQRYPSDFD
;
A
#
# COMPACT_ATOMS: atom_id res chain seq x y z
N MET A 1 -0.32 -25.01 15.73
CA MET A 1 -1.12 -23.80 15.99
C MET A 1 -0.12 -22.70 16.29
N ASN A 2 0.09 -21.76 15.36
CA ASN A 2 1.15 -20.74 15.49
C ASN A 2 0.62 -19.53 16.26
N ASN A 3 1.27 -19.25 17.39
CA ASN A 3 0.97 -18.18 18.35
C ASN A 3 1.58 -16.84 17.92
N ASP A 4 1.10 -16.23 16.83
CA ASP A 4 1.55 -14.88 16.40
C ASP A 4 0.57 -13.75 16.79
N PHE A 5 -0.20 -13.95 17.87
CA PHE A 5 -1.12 -12.97 18.44
C PHE A 5 -0.45 -12.13 19.53
N ASN A 6 0.64 -11.38 19.27
CA ASN A 6 0.94 -10.19 20.11
C ASN A 6 2.07 -9.23 19.70
N SER A 7 2.68 -9.31 18.51
CA SER A 7 3.52 -8.18 18.09
C SER A 7 2.63 -7.15 17.42
N GLY A 8 2.46 -5.96 18.01
CA GLY A 8 1.93 -4.75 17.35
C GLY A 8 2.81 -4.27 16.19
N VAL A 9 3.58 -5.19 15.60
CA VAL A 9 4.66 -4.98 14.65
C VAL A 9 4.47 -5.96 13.47
N CYS A 10 4.63 -5.45 12.26
CA CYS A 10 4.46 -6.09 10.97
C CYS A 10 5.68 -6.95 10.63
N ASN A 11 5.45 -8.26 10.47
CA ASN A 11 6.47 -9.23 10.09
C ASN A 11 6.30 -9.71 8.62
N ARG A 12 5.51 -8.99 7.82
CA ARG A 12 5.23 -9.39 6.42
C ARG A 12 6.44 -9.09 5.53
N ASN A 13 6.68 -9.94 4.55
CA ASN A 13 7.71 -9.72 3.53
C ASN A 13 7.18 -8.76 2.46
N HIS A 14 7.79 -7.58 2.37
CA HIS A 14 7.42 -6.51 1.43
C HIS A 14 8.49 -6.29 0.35
N PHE A 15 9.29 -7.31 0.03
CA PHE A 15 10.39 -7.20 -0.93
C PHE A 15 9.96 -6.58 -2.28
N ASN A 16 8.78 -6.95 -2.78
CA ASN A 16 8.27 -6.52 -4.08
C ASN A 16 7.96 -5.01 -4.15
N VAL A 17 7.70 -4.36 -3.02
CA VAL A 17 7.37 -2.93 -2.96
C VAL A 17 8.55 -2.08 -2.50
N ASN A 18 9.66 -2.70 -2.07
CA ASN A 18 10.83 -1.99 -1.55
C ASN A 18 11.34 -0.89 -2.49
N ARG A 19 11.42 -1.17 -3.79
CA ARG A 19 11.93 -0.21 -4.79
C ARG A 19 11.04 1.03 -4.88
N VAL A 20 9.72 0.86 -4.87
CA VAL A 20 8.78 2.00 -4.88
C VAL A 20 8.88 2.77 -3.57
N LEU A 21 8.93 2.05 -2.45
CA LEU A 21 9.03 2.69 -1.14
C LEU A 21 10.35 3.44 -0.95
N GLN A 22 11.45 3.07 -1.60
CA GLN A 22 12.70 3.86 -1.56
C GLN A 22 12.56 5.26 -2.17
N THR A 23 11.52 5.50 -2.98
CA THR A 23 11.22 6.84 -3.53
C THR A 23 10.45 7.73 -2.55
N ILE A 24 9.95 7.17 -1.46
CA ILE A 24 9.17 7.88 -0.45
C ILE A 24 10.10 8.59 0.51
N LYS A 25 9.82 9.86 0.80
CA LYS A 25 10.64 10.64 1.70
C LYS A 25 10.55 10.09 3.12
N THR A 26 11.69 10.10 3.80
CA THR A 26 11.74 9.89 5.24
C THR A 26 11.06 11.06 5.93
N PHE A 27 10.14 10.77 6.85
CA PHE A 27 9.30 11.73 7.52
C PHE A 27 9.25 11.44 9.04
N GLN A 28 10.12 12.10 9.80
CA GLN A 28 10.29 11.87 11.25
C GLN A 28 9.34 12.71 12.13
N GLY A 29 8.67 13.73 11.57
CA GLY A 29 8.03 14.80 12.35
C GLY A 29 6.50 14.73 12.55
N LYS A 30 5.79 13.71 12.04
CA LYS A 30 4.31 13.64 12.12
C LYS A 30 3.81 12.37 12.85
N PRO A 31 2.52 12.34 13.26
CA PRO A 31 1.86 11.11 13.69
C PRO A 31 1.99 10.01 12.61
N TYR A 32 1.83 8.76 13.01
CA TYR A 32 1.78 7.56 12.14
C TYR A 32 3.11 6.98 11.61
N ARG A 33 4.26 7.63 11.87
CA ARG A 33 5.60 7.20 11.43
C ARG A 33 6.06 5.80 11.88
N HIS A 34 5.36 5.21 12.84
CA HIS A 34 5.67 3.87 13.35
C HIS A 34 4.94 2.78 12.56
N TYR A 35 3.88 3.11 11.83
CA TYR A 35 3.15 2.14 11.03
C TYR A 35 3.92 1.71 9.78
N CYS A 36 3.70 0.48 9.35
CA CYS A 36 4.38 -0.08 8.20
C CYS A 36 3.93 0.60 6.90
N ALA A 37 4.76 1.50 6.36
CA ALA A 37 4.50 2.19 5.09
C ALA A 37 4.25 1.23 3.92
N ALA A 38 4.87 0.05 3.93
CA ALA A 38 4.64 -0.98 2.93
C ALA A 38 3.21 -1.54 2.98
N CYS A 39 2.68 -1.77 4.17
CA CYS A 39 1.29 -2.19 4.34
C CYS A 39 0.32 -1.11 3.84
N PHE A 40 0.63 0.17 4.10
CA PHE A 40 -0.17 1.29 3.60
C PHE A 40 -0.12 1.39 2.07
N PHE A 41 1.03 1.20 1.45
CA PHE A 41 1.16 1.13 -0.01
C PHE A 41 0.29 0.01 -0.60
N GLU A 42 0.35 -1.20 -0.04
CA GLU A 42 -0.46 -2.32 -0.51
C GLU A 42 -1.95 -2.06 -0.34
N ALA A 43 -2.38 -1.48 0.79
CA ALA A 43 -3.76 -1.10 1.02
C ALA A 43 -4.24 -0.09 -0.02
N GLY A 44 -3.49 0.99 -0.22
CA GLY A 44 -3.78 1.98 -1.25
C GLY A 44 -3.85 1.38 -2.64
N PHE A 45 -2.89 0.51 -2.99
CA PHE A 45 -2.88 -0.20 -4.27
C PHE A 45 -4.16 -0.99 -4.53
N LEU A 46 -4.63 -1.75 -3.55
CA LEU A 46 -5.88 -2.50 -3.66
C LEU A 46 -7.08 -1.57 -3.77
N ASP A 47 -7.12 -0.49 -2.99
CA ASP A 47 -8.23 0.46 -3.03
C ASP A 47 -8.32 1.18 -4.37
N GLY A 48 -7.18 1.61 -4.93
CA GLY A 48 -7.12 2.18 -6.27
C GLY A 48 -7.52 1.17 -7.34
N ALA A 49 -6.98 -0.06 -7.29
CA ALA A 49 -7.28 -1.09 -8.28
C ALA A 49 -8.77 -1.47 -8.33
N PHE A 50 -9.45 -1.43 -7.17
CA PHE A 50 -10.88 -1.70 -7.05
C PHE A 50 -11.76 -0.45 -7.04
N CYS A 51 -11.21 0.73 -7.36
CA CYS A 51 -11.92 2.01 -7.35
C CYS A 51 -12.70 2.28 -6.06
N ARG A 52 -12.15 1.86 -4.92
CA ARG A 52 -12.68 2.21 -3.59
C ARG A 52 -12.29 3.66 -3.30
N GLY A 53 -13.10 4.36 -2.51
CA GLY A 53 -12.79 5.74 -2.10
C GLY A 53 -11.51 5.84 -1.26
N ASP A 54 -11.18 7.04 -0.78
CA ASP A 54 -10.06 7.22 0.15
C ASP A 54 -10.39 6.58 1.51
N LEU A 55 -9.80 5.40 1.74
CA LEU A 55 -9.91 4.61 2.97
C LEU A 55 -8.66 4.74 3.85
N PHE A 56 -7.76 5.68 3.57
CA PHE A 56 -6.51 5.83 4.32
C PHE A 56 -6.72 5.85 5.84
N ASN A 57 -7.75 6.57 6.30
CA ASN A 57 -8.03 6.70 7.73
C ASN A 57 -8.61 5.43 8.37
N SER A 58 -9.23 4.51 7.60
CA SER A 58 -9.77 3.27 8.18
C SER A 58 -8.68 2.24 8.49
N TYR A 59 -7.51 2.35 7.86
CA TYR A 59 -6.40 1.43 8.10
C TYR A 59 -5.62 1.72 9.39
N TYR A 60 -5.91 2.83 10.05
CA TYR A 60 -5.35 3.13 11.37
C TYR A 60 -5.91 2.19 12.43
N GLY A 61 -5.02 1.52 13.16
CA GLY A 61 -5.38 0.49 14.14
C GLY A 61 -5.44 -0.92 13.56
N GLU A 62 -5.57 -1.06 12.24
CA GLU A 62 -5.50 -2.34 11.53
C GLU A 62 -4.07 -2.66 11.08
N ILE A 63 -3.36 -1.66 10.56
CA ILE A 63 -1.97 -1.81 10.14
C ILE A 63 -1.06 -1.79 11.37
N LYS A 64 -0.17 -2.78 11.44
CA LYS A 64 0.83 -2.92 12.51
C LYS A 64 2.03 -1.99 12.30
N GLU A 65 2.78 -1.72 13.36
CA GLU A 65 4.03 -0.95 13.30
C GLU A 65 5.09 -1.64 12.43
N SER A 66 6.04 -0.93 11.84
CA SER A 66 7.12 -1.56 11.08
C SER A 66 8.12 -2.26 12.01
N GLN A 67 8.52 -3.50 11.70
CA GLN A 67 9.75 -4.07 12.27
C GLN A 67 10.95 -3.21 11.85
N GLY A 68 11.94 -3.13 12.73
CA GLY A 68 13.14 -2.31 12.53
C GLY A 68 14.29 -3.04 11.83
N ASN A 69 14.01 -4.10 11.08
CA ASN A 69 15.04 -4.93 10.46
C ASN A 69 15.00 -4.92 8.92
N GLU A 70 16.23 -5.04 8.39
CA GLU A 70 16.74 -5.28 7.03
C GLU A 70 16.28 -4.39 5.85
N PHE A 71 15.09 -3.81 5.86
CA PHE A 71 14.60 -2.99 4.74
C PHE A 71 14.02 -1.64 5.16
N ASP A 72 14.58 -1.03 6.21
CA ASP A 72 14.28 0.28 6.82
C ASP A 72 13.11 1.08 6.17
N GLN A 73 11.89 0.54 6.29
CA GLN A 73 10.63 1.21 5.94
C GLN A 73 10.15 2.06 7.12
N ARG A 74 10.87 2.02 8.25
CA ARG A 74 10.61 2.88 9.39
C ARG A 74 10.84 4.33 8.98
N HIS A 75 9.98 5.20 9.49
CA HIS A 75 10.01 6.63 9.21
C HIS A 75 9.71 7.00 7.76
N LYS A 76 9.23 6.12 6.88
CA LYS A 76 8.63 6.55 5.61
C LYS A 76 7.22 7.02 5.86
N ASP A 77 6.79 8.03 5.12
CA ASP A 77 5.44 8.58 5.29
C ASP A 77 4.39 7.54 4.83
N PRO A 78 3.59 6.96 5.75
CA PRO A 78 2.57 5.98 5.39
C PRO A 78 1.46 6.58 4.53
N ARG A 79 1.21 7.90 4.63
CA ARG A 79 0.24 8.60 3.79
C ARG A 79 0.73 8.71 2.36
N GLU A 80 1.98 9.09 2.18
CA GLU A 80 2.61 9.12 0.86
C GLU A 80 2.65 7.71 0.26
N ALA A 81 2.95 6.70 1.07
CA ALA A 81 2.93 5.31 0.63
C ALA A 81 1.55 4.86 0.15
N TYR A 82 0.51 5.14 0.94
CA TYR A 82 -0.87 4.84 0.58
C TYR A 82 -1.27 5.48 -0.74
N TYR A 83 -1.10 6.79 -0.91
CA TYR A 83 -1.55 7.46 -2.12
C TYR A 83 -0.73 7.06 -3.35
N LYS A 84 0.58 6.79 -3.21
CA LYS A 84 1.36 6.21 -4.30
C LYS A 84 0.85 4.83 -4.71
N GLY A 85 0.45 4.01 -3.74
CA GLY A 85 -0.20 2.73 -4.01
C GLY A 85 -1.50 2.94 -4.78
N TYR A 86 -2.36 3.83 -4.28
CA TYR A 86 -3.67 4.16 -4.85
C TYR A 86 -3.61 4.63 -6.29
N GLU A 87 -2.73 5.59 -6.59
CA GLU A 87 -2.51 6.08 -7.96
C GLU A 87 -2.04 4.96 -8.91
N LEU A 88 -1.12 4.11 -8.44
CA LEU A 88 -0.65 2.96 -9.23
C LEU A 88 -1.77 1.93 -9.46
N GLY A 89 -2.59 1.67 -8.44
CA GLY A 89 -3.75 0.78 -8.54
C GLY A 89 -4.76 1.26 -9.57
N LEU A 90 -5.10 2.55 -9.54
CA LEU A 90 -5.98 3.18 -10.54
C LEU A 90 -5.40 3.04 -11.96
N ALA A 91 -4.12 3.39 -12.15
CA ALA A 91 -3.49 3.33 -13.47
C ALA A 91 -3.48 1.91 -14.06
N ILE A 92 -3.25 0.89 -13.23
CA ILE A 92 -3.32 -0.52 -13.66
C ILE A 92 -4.76 -0.91 -13.99
N SER A 93 -5.74 -0.49 -13.18
CA SER A 93 -7.15 -0.77 -13.42
C SER A 93 -7.61 -0.17 -14.76
N GLU A 94 -7.28 1.10 -15.01
CA GLU A 94 -7.56 1.79 -16.27
C GLU A 94 -6.89 1.10 -17.46
N HIS A 95 -5.61 0.75 -17.33
CA HIS A 95 -4.87 0.05 -18.38
C HIS A 95 -5.47 -1.32 -18.69
N LEU A 96 -5.83 -2.10 -17.65
CA LEU A 96 -6.46 -3.40 -17.81
C LEU A 96 -7.84 -3.27 -18.48
N MET A 97 -8.65 -2.29 -18.07
CA MET A 97 -9.95 -2.03 -18.70
C MET A 97 -9.79 -1.60 -20.17
N TYR A 98 -8.76 -0.83 -20.49
CA TYR A 98 -8.42 -0.51 -21.87
C TYR A 98 -8.05 -1.77 -22.67
N GLU A 99 -7.17 -2.63 -22.15
CA GLU A 99 -6.81 -3.87 -22.84
C GLU A 99 -8.01 -4.82 -23.03
N ILE A 100 -8.88 -4.91 -22.03
CA ILE A 100 -10.12 -5.70 -22.11
C ILE A 100 -11.05 -5.13 -23.18
N SER A 101 -11.24 -3.81 -23.25
CA SER A 101 -12.11 -3.19 -24.26
C SER A 101 -11.58 -3.39 -25.68
N GLN A 102 -10.26 -3.38 -25.86
CA GLN A 102 -9.65 -3.71 -27.17
C GLN A 102 -9.85 -5.19 -27.53
N ARG A 103 -9.87 -6.08 -26.54
CA ARG A 103 -10.02 -7.53 -26.76
C ARG A 103 -11.47 -7.97 -26.96
N TYR A 104 -12.43 -7.30 -26.32
CA TYR A 104 -13.85 -7.65 -26.34
C TYR A 104 -14.71 -6.40 -26.67
N PRO A 105 -14.56 -5.80 -27.85
CA PRO A 105 -15.22 -4.52 -28.16
C PRO A 105 -16.76 -4.60 -28.08
N SER A 106 -17.35 -5.73 -28.45
CA SER A 106 -18.81 -5.95 -28.40
C SER A 106 -19.43 -5.89 -27.01
N ASP A 107 -18.61 -6.01 -25.95
CA ASP A 107 -19.09 -6.04 -24.57
C ASP A 107 -19.16 -4.62 -23.96
N PHE A 108 -18.72 -3.60 -24.70
CA PHE A 108 -18.62 -2.20 -24.26
C PHE A 108 -19.34 -1.20 -25.18
N ASP A 109 -20.09 -1.68 -26.18
CA ASP A 109 -20.96 -0.90 -27.08
C ASP A 109 -22.37 -0.66 -26.50
#